data_AF-A0A9X2GZ25-F1
#
_entry.id   AF-A0A9X2GZ25-F1
#
_cell.length_a   1.000
_cell.length_b   1.000
_cell.length_c   1.000
_cell.angle_alpha   90.00
_cell.angle_beta   90.00
_cell.angle_gamma   90.00
#
_symmetry.space_group_name_H-M   'P 1'
#
loop_
_entity.id
_entity.type
_entity.pdbx_description
1 polymer ?
#
loop_
_entity_poly.entity_id
_entity_poly.type
_entity_poly.pdbx_seq_one_letter_code
_entity_poly.pdbx_strand_id
1 'polypeptide(L)'
;MTALPAHGAPNPSRRRIRVPDVLRPVPDGAARAKPRLAYAVIAISGVVFIALAQLLLSIAVTQGAYEIDAYETSQAKLSREQQKLAEDLDRVESPQYLAKNAEALGMVPNTNPVFLRLSDGAVLGLPVSASGDSAASAALVPNSLIDGVPLVTDAAAGGETAPAGGSGASVGAPAAEVATTPPVGGSLPTPTTH
;
A
#
# COMPACT_ATOMS: atom_id res chain seq x y z
N MET A 1 102.22 65.08 80.31
CA MET A 1 100.86 64.87 80.87
C MET A 1 99.91 64.66 79.69
N THR A 2 98.94 63.72 79.62
CA THR A 2 98.63 62.47 80.35
C THR A 2 97.49 61.78 79.54
N ALA A 3 97.47 60.50 79.18
CA ALA A 3 98.47 59.43 79.09
C ALA A 3 97.94 58.28 78.17
N LEU A 4 98.74 57.22 77.95
CA LEU A 4 98.29 55.88 77.48
C LEU A 4 97.62 55.09 78.65
N PRO A 5 97.02 53.89 78.47
CA PRO A 5 97.02 52.94 77.33
C PRO A 5 95.57 52.67 76.81
N ALA A 6 95.07 51.53 76.27
CA ALA A 6 95.58 50.15 76.14
C ALA A 6 94.91 49.28 75.04
N HIS A 7 95.68 48.30 74.55
CA HIS A 7 95.36 46.90 74.16
C HIS A 7 93.95 46.43 73.74
N GLY A 8 93.88 45.69 72.62
CA GLY A 8 92.75 44.82 72.26
C GLY A 8 92.87 44.10 70.90
N ALA A 9 93.20 42.81 70.90
CA ALA A 9 93.19 41.89 69.74
C ALA A 9 92.86 40.46 70.23
N PRO A 10 92.46 39.47 69.38
CA PRO A 10 92.41 39.47 67.91
C PRO A 10 91.03 39.04 67.31
N ASN A 11 91.01 38.87 65.98
CA ASN A 11 89.91 38.40 65.14
C ASN A 11 89.51 36.91 65.36
N PRO A 12 88.20 36.58 65.30
CA PRO A 12 87.72 35.29 64.79
C PRO A 12 86.84 35.41 63.54
N SER A 13 87.30 34.84 62.42
CA SER A 13 86.67 34.97 61.10
C SER A 13 85.31 34.23 60.98
N ARG A 14 84.18 34.95 61.02
CA ARG A 14 82.85 34.39 60.70
C ARG A 14 82.71 34.07 59.20
N ARG A 15 83.12 32.85 58.83
CA ARG A 15 82.86 32.21 57.52
C ARG A 15 81.34 32.08 57.31
N ARG A 16 80.71 33.08 56.67
CA ARG A 16 79.28 33.02 56.33
C ARG A 16 79.04 31.86 55.35
N ILE A 17 78.32 30.84 55.80
CA ILE A 17 77.86 29.74 54.94
C ILE A 17 76.87 30.32 53.94
N ARG A 18 77.20 30.28 52.65
CA ARG A 18 76.31 30.72 51.58
C ARG A 18 75.32 29.61 51.30
N VAL A 19 74.09 29.76 51.80
CA VAL A 19 72.96 28.94 51.36
C VAL A 19 72.76 29.19 49.86
N PRO A 20 72.69 28.15 49.01
CA PRO A 20 72.34 28.33 47.61
C PRO A 20 70.84 28.63 47.49
N ASP A 21 70.48 29.69 46.76
CA ASP A 21 69.08 29.91 46.38
C ASP A 21 68.59 28.76 45.51
N VAL A 22 67.53 28.10 45.97
CA VAL A 22 66.90 27.01 45.22
C VAL A 22 66.07 27.63 44.11
N LEU A 23 66.63 27.72 42.90
CA LEU A 23 65.97 28.24 41.71
C LEU A 23 64.66 27.47 41.47
N ARG A 24 63.54 28.09 41.81
CA ARG A 24 62.20 27.53 41.68
C ARG A 24 61.81 27.54 40.20
N PRO A 25 61.50 26.38 39.58
CA PRO A 25 61.08 26.36 38.19
C PRO A 25 59.81 27.20 38.01
N VAL A 26 59.88 28.20 37.14
CA VAL A 26 58.68 28.81 36.56
C VAL A 26 58.09 27.77 35.60
N PRO A 27 56.78 27.43 35.70
CA PRO A 27 56.18 26.48 34.78
C PRO A 27 56.04 27.11 33.39
N ASP A 28 56.94 26.75 32.49
CA ASP A 28 56.78 27.00 31.06
C ASP A 28 55.50 26.35 30.52
N GLY A 29 54.87 27.01 29.55
CA GLY A 29 53.82 26.37 28.76
C GLY A 29 52.44 26.31 29.41
N ALA A 30 51.90 27.47 29.82
CA ALA A 30 50.46 27.69 29.74
C ALA A 30 50.04 27.60 28.25
N ALA A 31 49.79 26.37 27.77
CA ALA A 31 49.56 26.06 26.37
C ALA A 31 48.27 26.74 25.89
N ARG A 32 48.40 27.91 25.26
CA ARG A 32 47.28 28.69 24.72
C ARG A 32 46.43 27.79 23.84
N ALA A 33 45.22 27.48 24.30
CA ALA A 33 44.25 26.64 23.58
C ALA A 33 44.03 27.27 22.19
N LYS A 34 44.54 26.60 21.14
CA LYS A 34 44.62 27.17 19.80
C LYS A 34 43.19 27.32 19.26
N PRO A 35 42.63 28.54 19.08
CA PRO A 35 41.22 28.69 18.68
C PRO A 35 40.94 28.07 17.31
N ARG A 36 41.97 28.00 16.45
CA ARG A 36 41.96 27.28 15.16
C ARG A 36 41.56 25.80 15.29
N LEU A 37 41.88 25.14 16.42
CA LEU A 37 41.48 23.76 16.69
C LEU A 37 40.00 23.67 17.12
N ALA A 38 39.50 24.63 17.90
CA ALA A 38 38.07 24.70 18.22
C ALA A 38 37.22 24.91 16.96
N TYR A 39 37.62 25.82 16.06
CA TYR A 39 36.95 26.00 14.76
C TYR A 39 37.00 24.74 13.90
N ALA A 40 38.12 23.99 13.89
CA ALA A 40 38.22 22.73 13.16
C ALA A 40 37.27 21.65 13.73
N VAL A 41 37.19 21.52 15.06
CA VAL A 41 36.25 20.58 15.72
C VAL A 41 34.80 20.95 15.41
N ILE A 42 34.44 22.23 15.45
CA ILE A 42 33.08 22.71 15.09
C ILE A 42 32.77 22.42 13.63
N ALA A 43 33.70 22.67 12.71
CA ALA A 43 33.50 22.38 11.29
C ALA A 43 33.30 20.87 11.03
N ILE A 44 34.11 20.02 11.66
CA ILE A 44 34.00 18.56 11.54
C ILE A 44 32.68 18.07 12.15
N SER A 45 32.28 18.57 13.33
CA SER A 45 31.01 18.16 13.95
C SER A 45 29.80 18.61 13.12
N GLY A 46 29.86 19.78 12.47
CA GLY A 46 28.84 20.24 11.52
C GLY A 46 28.71 19.32 10.30
N VAL A 47 29.82 18.92 9.68
CA VAL A 47 29.82 17.98 8.54
C VAL A 47 29.28 16.60 8.95
N VAL A 48 29.70 16.07 10.11
CA VAL A 48 29.19 14.80 10.64
C VAL A 48 27.69 14.89 10.96
N PHE A 49 27.22 16.00 11.55
CA PHE A 49 25.81 16.22 11.82
C PHE A 49 24.96 16.26 10.54
N ILE A 50 25.43 16.96 9.50
CA ILE A 50 24.76 17.00 8.18
C ILE A 50 24.70 15.61 7.54
N ALA A 51 25.79 14.84 7.59
CA ALA A 51 25.82 13.48 7.05
C ALA A 51 24.86 12.53 7.79
N LEU A 52 24.79 12.62 9.13
CA LEU A 52 23.82 11.86 9.93
C LEU A 52 22.37 12.28 9.64
N ALA A 53 22.10 13.57 9.49
CA ALA A 53 20.78 14.08 9.13
C ALA A 53 20.33 13.61 7.72
N GLN A 54 21.25 13.60 6.75
CA GLN A 54 20.99 13.04 5.42
C GLN A 54 20.71 11.53 5.45
N LEU A 55 21.47 10.77 6.25
CA LEU A 55 21.25 9.33 6.41
C LEU A 55 19.88 9.04 7.06
N LEU A 56 19.53 9.75 8.14
CA LEU A 56 18.22 9.61 8.79
C LEU A 56 17.07 10.01 7.87
N LEU A 57 17.22 11.09 7.09
CA LEU A 57 16.23 11.48 6.08
C LEU A 57 16.10 10.41 4.99
N SER A 58 17.21 9.83 4.52
CA SER A 58 17.19 8.73 3.55
C SER A 58 16.44 7.50 4.10
N ILE A 59 16.64 7.16 5.39
CA ILE A 59 15.93 6.05 6.04
C ILE A 59 14.44 6.35 6.18
N ALA A 60 14.06 7.57 6.59
CA ALA A 60 12.68 7.99 6.71
C ALA A 60 11.95 8.02 5.35
N VAL A 61 12.61 8.51 4.29
CA VAL A 61 12.10 8.47 2.91
C VAL A 61 11.96 7.01 2.43
N THR A 62 12.89 6.13 2.77
CA THR A 62 12.79 4.69 2.44
C THR A 62 11.59 4.04 3.14
N GLN A 63 11.32 4.38 4.41
CA GLN A 63 10.16 3.87 5.15
C GLN A 63 8.84 4.42 4.58
N GLY A 64 8.76 5.74 4.33
CA GLY A 64 7.59 6.36 3.72
C GLY A 64 7.28 5.84 2.30
N ALA A 65 8.30 5.43 1.54
CA ALA A 65 8.10 4.80 0.23
C ALA A 65 7.36 3.45 0.34
N TYR A 66 7.64 2.63 1.36
CA TYR A 66 6.92 1.38 1.59
C TYR A 66 5.49 1.61 2.12
N GLU A 67 5.25 2.66 2.89
CA GLU A 67 3.89 3.03 3.30
C GLU A 67 3.06 3.49 2.08
N ILE A 68 3.62 4.31 1.19
CA ILE A 68 2.97 4.73 -0.06
C ILE A 68 2.67 3.53 -0.96
N ASP A 69 3.63 2.62 -1.19
CA ASP A 69 3.45 1.39 -1.97
C ASP A 69 2.32 0.49 -1.41
N ALA A 70 2.20 0.41 -0.08
CA ALA A 70 1.10 -0.32 0.57
C ALA A 70 -0.28 0.34 0.31
N TYR A 71 -0.36 1.67 0.30
CA TYR A 71 -1.59 2.40 -0.05
C TYR A 71 -1.92 2.31 -1.55
N GLU A 72 -0.94 2.46 -2.44
CA GLU A 72 -1.13 2.32 -3.89
C GLU A 72 -1.53 0.88 -4.27
N THR A 73 -0.88 -0.12 -3.69
CA THR A 73 -1.26 -1.54 -3.82
C THR A 73 -2.70 -1.79 -3.33
N SER A 74 -3.15 -1.09 -2.30
CA SER A 74 -4.52 -1.22 -1.78
C SER A 74 -5.54 -0.56 -2.71
N GLN A 75 -5.25 0.62 -3.26
CA GLN A 75 -6.09 1.26 -4.29
C GLN A 75 -6.16 0.43 -5.57
N ALA A 76 -5.04 -0.16 -6.01
CA ALA A 76 -4.97 -1.01 -7.20
C ALA A 76 -5.79 -2.31 -7.04
N LYS A 77 -5.90 -2.87 -5.83
CA LYS A 77 -6.81 -3.99 -5.52
C LYS A 77 -8.27 -3.54 -5.63
N LEU A 78 -8.63 -2.46 -4.93
CA LEU A 78 -10.01 -1.96 -4.88
C LEU A 78 -10.52 -1.53 -6.26
N SER A 79 -9.66 -0.96 -7.10
CA SER A 79 -9.98 -0.62 -8.50
C SER A 79 -10.24 -1.86 -9.37
N ARG A 80 -9.47 -2.95 -9.20
CA ARG A 80 -9.71 -4.23 -9.90
C ARG A 80 -11.00 -4.90 -9.44
N GLU A 81 -11.32 -4.82 -8.15
CA GLU A 81 -12.57 -5.33 -7.58
C GLU A 81 -13.78 -4.55 -8.12
N GLN A 82 -13.69 -3.22 -8.20
CA GLN A 82 -14.71 -2.38 -8.84
C GLN A 82 -14.88 -2.69 -10.33
N GLN A 83 -13.78 -2.83 -11.08
CA GLN A 83 -13.84 -3.16 -12.51
C GLN A 83 -14.48 -4.53 -12.74
N LYS A 84 -14.14 -5.54 -11.93
CA LYS A 84 -14.78 -6.85 -11.99
C LYS A 84 -16.28 -6.76 -11.70
N LEU A 85 -16.67 -6.07 -10.63
CA LEU A 85 -18.08 -5.97 -10.25
C LEU A 85 -18.92 -5.18 -11.27
N ALA A 86 -18.31 -4.19 -11.96
CA ALA A 86 -18.92 -3.51 -13.09
C ALA A 86 -19.10 -4.46 -14.30
N GLU A 87 -18.10 -5.27 -14.65
CA GLU A 87 -18.25 -6.28 -15.72
C GLU A 87 -19.29 -7.35 -15.38
N ASP A 88 -19.35 -7.78 -14.10
CA ASP A 88 -20.36 -8.69 -13.59
C ASP A 88 -21.77 -8.07 -13.67
N LEU A 89 -21.90 -6.74 -13.51
CA LEU A 89 -23.16 -5.99 -13.65
C LEU A 89 -23.56 -5.79 -15.13
N ASP A 90 -22.67 -5.26 -15.97
CA ASP A 90 -22.87 -5.06 -17.42
C ASP A 90 -23.34 -6.35 -18.11
N ARG A 91 -22.85 -7.50 -17.64
CA ARG A 91 -23.23 -8.84 -18.10
C ARG A 91 -24.70 -9.18 -17.78
N VAL A 92 -25.20 -8.87 -16.58
CA VAL A 92 -26.59 -9.14 -16.18
C VAL A 92 -27.58 -8.03 -16.56
N GLU A 93 -27.12 -6.81 -16.80
CA GLU A 93 -27.94 -5.76 -17.41
C GLU A 93 -27.97 -5.86 -18.96
N SER A 94 -27.15 -6.74 -19.55
CA SER A 94 -27.06 -6.87 -21.01
C SER A 94 -28.41 -7.24 -21.66
N PRO A 95 -28.78 -6.62 -22.80
CA PRO A 95 -30.04 -6.91 -23.49
C PRO A 95 -30.24 -8.39 -23.84
N GLN A 96 -29.16 -9.12 -24.12
CA GLN A 96 -29.16 -10.57 -24.37
C GLN A 96 -29.59 -11.35 -23.12
N TYR A 97 -29.07 -11.01 -21.95
CA TYR A 97 -29.44 -11.67 -20.69
C TYR A 97 -30.87 -11.33 -20.29
N LEU A 98 -31.28 -10.06 -20.42
CA LEU A 98 -32.65 -9.64 -20.17
C LEU A 98 -33.65 -10.32 -21.11
N ALA A 99 -33.31 -10.51 -22.39
CA ALA A 99 -34.13 -11.26 -23.35
C ALA A 99 -34.27 -12.76 -22.98
N LYS A 100 -33.17 -13.45 -22.65
CA LYS A 100 -33.23 -14.85 -22.17
C LYS A 100 -34.07 -15.01 -20.90
N ASN A 101 -33.99 -14.04 -19.98
CA ASN A 101 -34.81 -14.05 -18.76
C ASN A 101 -36.28 -13.73 -19.02
N ALA A 102 -36.58 -12.83 -19.96
CA ALA A 102 -37.94 -12.57 -20.42
C ALA A 102 -38.59 -13.83 -21.01
N GLU A 103 -37.85 -14.56 -21.86
CA GLU A 103 -38.27 -15.85 -22.44
C GLU A 103 -38.50 -16.92 -21.38
N ALA A 104 -37.61 -17.04 -20.40
CA ALA A 104 -37.76 -17.97 -19.28
C ALA A 104 -39.03 -17.69 -18.43
N LEU A 105 -39.44 -16.42 -18.34
CA LEU A 105 -40.69 -16.00 -17.70
C LEU A 105 -41.91 -16.08 -18.65
N GLY A 106 -41.76 -16.62 -19.86
CA GLY A 106 -42.83 -16.78 -20.85
C GLY A 106 -43.23 -15.49 -21.59
N MET A 107 -42.41 -14.43 -21.53
CA MET A 107 -42.63 -13.22 -22.30
C MET A 107 -42.14 -13.39 -23.75
N VAL A 108 -42.93 -12.88 -24.70
CA VAL A 108 -42.74 -13.06 -26.14
C VAL A 108 -42.55 -11.69 -26.81
N PRO A 109 -41.59 -11.52 -27.75
CA PRO A 109 -41.42 -10.27 -28.49
C PRO A 109 -42.63 -9.96 -29.38
N ASN A 110 -43.17 -8.74 -29.27
CA ASN A 110 -44.21 -8.27 -30.19
C ASN A 110 -43.58 -7.60 -31.42
N THR A 111 -43.51 -8.33 -32.55
CA THR A 111 -43.01 -7.82 -33.83
C THR A 111 -44.01 -6.92 -34.57
N ASN A 112 -45.30 -6.96 -34.21
CA ASN A 112 -46.39 -6.29 -34.93
C ASN A 112 -47.31 -5.55 -33.94
N PRO A 113 -46.85 -4.42 -33.35
CA PRO A 113 -47.64 -3.65 -32.40
C PRO A 113 -48.91 -3.07 -33.04
N VAL A 114 -50.03 -3.21 -32.33
CA VAL A 114 -51.35 -2.69 -32.71
C VAL A 114 -51.71 -1.55 -31.76
N PHE A 115 -52.16 -0.42 -32.29
CA PHE A 115 -52.34 0.81 -31.52
C PHE A 115 -53.82 1.13 -31.28
N LEU A 116 -54.18 1.53 -30.06
CA LEU A 116 -55.51 2.05 -29.74
C LEU A 116 -55.52 3.57 -29.88
N ARG A 117 -56.40 4.12 -30.73
CA ARG A 117 -56.59 5.57 -30.86
C ARG A 117 -57.62 6.07 -29.85
N LEU A 118 -57.14 6.73 -28.79
CA LEU A 118 -57.95 7.14 -27.63
C LEU A 118 -59.10 8.14 -27.94
N SER A 119 -59.04 8.86 -29.08
CA SER A 119 -60.08 9.84 -29.46
C SER A 119 -61.43 9.21 -29.85
N ASP A 120 -61.41 7.96 -30.30
CA ASP A 120 -62.52 7.30 -30.99
C ASP A 120 -62.57 5.79 -30.77
N GLY A 121 -61.64 5.22 -29.99
CA GLY A 121 -61.57 3.80 -29.68
C GLY A 121 -61.12 2.91 -30.84
N ALA A 122 -60.69 3.48 -31.97
CA ALA A 122 -60.28 2.71 -33.14
C ALA A 122 -58.98 1.92 -32.88
N VAL A 123 -59.00 0.64 -33.22
CA VAL A 123 -57.84 -0.25 -33.18
C VAL A 123 -57.15 -0.20 -34.54
N LEU A 124 -55.89 0.23 -34.55
CA LEU A 124 -55.07 0.43 -35.75
C LEU A 124 -54.05 -0.71 -35.87
N GLY A 125 -54.39 -1.70 -36.71
CA GLY A 125 -53.59 -2.89 -36.98
C GLY A 125 -54.46 -4.16 -37.00
N LEU A 126 -53.84 -5.30 -37.28
CA LEU A 126 -54.48 -6.62 -37.20
C LEU A 126 -54.10 -7.28 -35.88
N PRO A 127 -55.02 -7.42 -34.89
CA PRO A 127 -54.70 -8.08 -33.64
C PRO A 127 -54.50 -9.58 -33.85
N VAL A 128 -53.32 -10.08 -33.48
CA VAL A 128 -52.94 -11.50 -33.51
C VAL A 128 -52.43 -11.88 -32.13
N SER A 129 -52.77 -13.08 -31.66
CA SER A 129 -52.23 -13.63 -30.41
C SER A 129 -50.72 -13.84 -30.50
N ALA A 130 -49.99 -13.48 -29.44
CA ALA A 130 -48.55 -13.75 -29.39
C ALA A 130 -48.28 -15.27 -29.39
N SER A 131 -47.41 -15.74 -30.29
CA SER A 131 -46.98 -17.13 -30.37
C SER A 131 -45.55 -17.29 -29.86
N GLY A 132 -45.31 -18.29 -29.01
CA GLY A 132 -44.01 -18.53 -28.37
C GLY A 132 -42.89 -19.01 -29.30
N ASP A 133 -43.17 -19.14 -30.60
CA ASP A 133 -42.23 -19.67 -31.61
C ASP A 133 -41.07 -18.71 -31.94
N SER A 134 -41.14 -17.45 -31.49
CA SER A 134 -40.13 -16.42 -31.72
C SER A 134 -39.45 -16.01 -30.42
N ALA A 135 -38.17 -16.38 -30.25
CA ALA A 135 -37.31 -15.84 -29.20
C ALA A 135 -36.89 -14.40 -29.53
N ALA A 136 -36.96 -13.50 -28.54
CA ALA A 136 -36.42 -12.15 -28.63
C ALA A 136 -34.88 -12.17 -28.74
N SER A 137 -34.23 -13.05 -27.97
CA SER A 137 -32.80 -13.26 -27.89
C SER A 137 -32.18 -13.69 -29.22
N ALA A 138 -32.94 -14.37 -30.09
CA ALA A 138 -32.51 -14.77 -31.43
C ALA A 138 -32.33 -13.59 -32.41
N ALA A 139 -32.90 -12.42 -32.12
CA ALA A 139 -32.70 -11.20 -32.91
C ALA A 139 -31.46 -10.38 -32.45
N LEU A 140 -30.80 -10.77 -31.36
CA LEU A 140 -29.64 -10.08 -30.81
C LEU A 140 -28.33 -10.78 -31.18
N VAL A 141 -27.24 -10.03 -31.22
CA VAL A 141 -25.89 -10.60 -31.38
C VAL A 141 -25.58 -11.47 -30.15
N PRO A 142 -25.14 -12.74 -30.32
CA PRO A 142 -24.85 -13.62 -29.19
C PRO A 142 -23.68 -13.08 -28.37
N ASN A 143 -23.80 -13.22 -27.04
CA ASN A 143 -22.77 -12.88 -26.07
C ASN A 143 -22.39 -14.15 -25.32
N SER A 144 -21.10 -14.50 -25.26
CA SER A 144 -20.59 -15.66 -24.52
C SER A 144 -20.31 -15.37 -23.05
N LEU A 145 -20.25 -14.10 -22.64
CA LEU A 145 -20.04 -13.72 -21.24
C LEU A 145 -21.22 -14.10 -20.34
N ILE A 146 -22.42 -14.27 -20.92
CA ILE A 146 -23.65 -14.63 -20.19
C ILE A 146 -23.86 -16.15 -20.09
N ASP A 147 -22.97 -16.97 -20.66
CA ASP A 147 -23.09 -18.42 -20.61
C ASP A 147 -22.65 -18.95 -19.23
N GLY A 148 -23.50 -19.77 -18.60
CA GLY A 148 -23.31 -20.23 -17.22
C GLY A 148 -23.84 -19.28 -16.13
N VAL A 149 -24.38 -18.11 -16.49
CA VAL A 149 -25.15 -17.28 -15.55
C VAL A 149 -26.57 -17.85 -15.43
N PRO A 150 -27.06 -18.21 -14.23
CA PRO A 150 -28.36 -18.87 -14.06
C PRO A 150 -29.51 -17.89 -14.34
N LEU A 151 -30.55 -18.36 -15.03
CA LEU A 151 -31.73 -17.53 -15.30
C LEU A 151 -32.60 -17.39 -14.04
N VAL A 152 -33.49 -16.39 -14.02
CA VAL A 152 -34.39 -16.11 -12.89
C VAL A 152 -35.25 -17.32 -12.52
N THR A 153 -35.61 -18.17 -13.50
CA THR A 153 -36.31 -19.45 -13.26
C THR A 153 -35.45 -20.46 -12.51
N ASP A 154 -34.17 -20.54 -12.84
CA ASP A 154 -33.23 -21.51 -12.27
C ASP A 154 -32.83 -21.07 -10.85
N ALA A 155 -32.63 -19.76 -10.66
CA ALA A 155 -32.42 -19.13 -9.37
C ALA A 155 -33.66 -19.21 -8.45
N ALA A 156 -34.87 -19.30 -9.00
CA ALA A 156 -36.09 -19.55 -8.23
C ALA A 156 -36.29 -21.04 -7.89
N ALA A 157 -35.79 -21.96 -8.73
CA ALA A 157 -35.81 -23.39 -8.46
C ALA A 157 -34.71 -23.83 -7.46
N GLY A 158 -33.55 -23.15 -7.47
CA GLY A 158 -32.50 -23.27 -6.47
C GLY A 158 -32.86 -22.56 -5.17
N GLY A 159 -33.66 -23.22 -4.33
CA GLY A 159 -34.32 -22.62 -3.17
C GLY A 159 -33.44 -21.81 -2.21
N GLU A 160 -33.80 -20.54 -2.04
CA GLU A 160 -33.67 -19.74 -0.82
C GLU A 160 -32.27 -19.57 -0.20
N THR A 161 -31.35 -18.94 -0.95
CA THR A 161 -30.30 -18.08 -0.33
C THR A 161 -30.29 -16.69 -0.96
N ALA A 162 -31.07 -15.77 -0.40
CA ALA A 162 -30.87 -14.34 -0.63
C ALA A 162 -29.52 -13.88 -0.04
N PRO A 163 -28.84 -12.88 -0.63
CA PRO A 163 -27.59 -12.34 -0.10
C PRO A 163 -27.85 -11.50 1.17
N ALA A 164 -27.99 -12.18 2.31
CA ALA A 164 -28.09 -11.54 3.62
C ALA A 164 -26.78 -10.81 3.96
N GLY A 165 -26.80 -9.48 3.95
CA GLY A 165 -25.63 -8.65 4.20
C GLY A 165 -25.14 -8.75 5.64
N GLY A 166 -23.95 -9.33 5.82
CA GLY A 166 -23.00 -9.06 6.91
C GLY A 166 -23.44 -9.37 8.36
N SER A 167 -22.95 -10.49 8.92
CA SER A 167 -22.24 -10.53 10.22
C SER A 167 -21.78 -11.96 10.55
N GLY A 168 -20.88 -12.10 11.53
CA GLY A 168 -20.70 -13.35 12.28
C GLY A 168 -19.61 -14.28 11.77
N ALA A 169 -18.38 -14.12 12.28
CA ALA A 169 -17.38 -15.17 12.21
C ALA A 169 -17.79 -16.35 13.13
N SER A 170 -17.65 -17.58 12.66
CA SER A 170 -17.63 -18.77 13.51
C SER A 170 -16.44 -19.66 13.13
N VAL A 171 -15.77 -20.20 14.14
CA VAL A 171 -14.54 -20.99 13.99
C VAL A 171 -14.93 -22.47 13.85
N GLY A 172 -14.44 -23.15 12.80
CA GLY A 172 -14.87 -24.51 12.48
C GLY A 172 -13.94 -25.28 11.54
N ALA A 173 -12.80 -25.71 12.06
CA ALA A 173 -11.99 -26.80 11.52
C ALA A 173 -11.78 -27.84 12.66
N PRO A 174 -11.54 -29.14 12.39
CA PRO A 174 -11.04 -29.70 11.13
C PRO A 174 -11.75 -31.00 10.63
N ALA A 175 -11.16 -31.58 9.58
CA ALA A 175 -11.17 -33.01 9.21
C ALA A 175 -12.43 -33.63 8.57
N ALA A 176 -12.33 -33.88 7.26
CA ALA A 176 -12.38 -35.25 6.72
C ALA A 176 -11.58 -35.32 5.40
N GLU A 177 -10.95 -36.46 5.12
CA GLU A 177 -10.10 -36.70 3.95
C GLU A 177 -10.81 -37.62 2.95
N VAL A 178 -10.99 -37.17 1.69
CA VAL A 178 -11.27 -38.05 0.54
C VAL A 178 -10.52 -37.52 -0.68
N ALA A 179 -9.58 -38.31 -1.19
CA ALA A 179 -8.87 -37.99 -2.44
C ALA A 179 -9.61 -38.56 -3.66
N THR A 180 -9.86 -37.72 -4.66
CA THR A 180 -10.25 -38.17 -6.02
C THR A 180 -9.42 -37.43 -7.06
N THR A 181 -8.50 -38.15 -7.71
CA THR A 181 -7.66 -37.63 -8.80
C THR A 181 -8.48 -37.49 -10.10
N PRO A 182 -8.49 -36.32 -10.77
CA PRO A 182 -9.08 -36.19 -12.10
C PRO A 182 -8.19 -36.88 -13.15
N PRO A 183 -8.76 -37.62 -14.12
CA PRO A 183 -7.99 -38.25 -15.19
C PRO A 183 -7.60 -37.21 -16.25
N VAL A 184 -6.34 -36.74 -16.22
CA VAL A 184 -5.78 -35.88 -17.28
C VAL A 184 -5.44 -36.70 -18.53
N GLY A 185 -6.38 -36.77 -19.47
CA GLY A 185 -6.19 -37.30 -20.81
C GLY A 185 -6.64 -36.27 -21.87
N GLY A 186 -5.73 -35.84 -22.73
CA GLY A 186 -6.01 -34.88 -23.81
C GLY A 186 -4.88 -33.86 -23.98
N SER A 187 -4.14 -33.96 -25.08
CA SER A 187 -3.02 -33.06 -25.40
C SER A 187 -3.49 -31.75 -26.03
N LEU A 188 -3.03 -30.61 -25.49
CA LEU A 188 -3.12 -29.31 -26.16
C LEU A 188 -2.11 -29.26 -27.32
N PRO A 189 -2.50 -28.86 -28.54
CA PRO A 189 -1.56 -28.61 -29.63
C PRO A 189 -0.83 -27.27 -29.42
N THR A 190 0.48 -27.25 -29.64
CA THR A 190 1.30 -26.02 -29.60
C THR A 190 1.10 -25.18 -30.87
N PRO A 191 0.97 -23.85 -30.78
CA PRO A 191 0.80 -22.99 -31.95
C PRO A 191 2.07 -22.92 -32.80
N THR A 192 1.93 -23.21 -34.09
CA THR A 192 2.99 -23.02 -35.10
C THR A 192 2.95 -21.60 -35.64
N THR A 193 4.01 -20.82 -35.41
CA THR A 193 4.21 -19.54 -36.09
C THR A 193 4.72 -19.74 -37.52
N HIS A 194 4.14 -18.99 -38.44
CA HIS A 194 4.61 -18.79 -39.82
C HIS A 194 5.18 -17.36 -39.97
#